data_AF-A0A8S9Y8S6-F1
#
_entry.id   AF-A0A8S9Y8S6-F1
#
_cell.length_a   1.000
_cell.length_b   1.000
_cell.length_c   1.000
_cell.angle_alpha   90.00
_cell.angle_beta   90.00
_cell.angle_gamma   90.00
#
_symmetry.space_group_name_H-M   'P 1'
#
loop_
_entity.id
_entity.type
_entity.pdbx_description
1 polymer ?
#
loop_
_entity_poly.entity_id
_entity_poly.type
_entity_poly.pdbx_seq_one_letter_code
_entity_poly.pdbx_strand_id
1 'polypeptide(L)'
;MCVNRNDPTALSAADTPKNSSIIVFDCTRADDIDLVVCLGGDGTLLKIGSMFQRVVPPVIAFCLGTLGFLAPFSFTSFESILKHAIEGSPNCLMRMRLCCHVVRSVPQESSVVGSPDDPPSSISASRSISPDTEYHVGYG
;
A
#
# COMPACT_ATOMS: atom_id res chain seq x y z
N MET A 1 12.79 -6.79 -3.85
CA MET A 1 12.84 -7.20 -5.26
C MET A 1 11.43 -7.51 -5.70
N CYS A 2 10.99 -6.99 -6.83
CA CYS A 2 9.66 -7.27 -7.39
C CYS A 2 9.85 -8.15 -8.63
N VAL A 3 8.98 -9.13 -8.81
CA VAL A 3 9.02 -10.09 -9.93
C VAL A 3 7.74 -9.94 -10.74
N ASN A 4 7.89 -9.87 -12.06
CA ASN A 4 6.80 -9.85 -13.03
C ASN A 4 7.01 -11.02 -14.00
N ARG A 5 6.03 -11.89 -14.15
CA ARG A 5 6.08 -13.08 -15.02
C ARG A 5 6.01 -12.75 -16.50
N ASN A 6 5.48 -11.58 -16.84
CA ASN A 6 5.46 -11.04 -18.20
C ASN A 6 6.77 -10.31 -18.55
N ASP A 7 7.74 -10.26 -17.63
CA ASP A 7 9.09 -9.81 -17.95
C ASP A 7 9.80 -10.93 -18.74
N PRO A 8 10.09 -10.72 -20.05
CA PRO A 8 10.73 -11.74 -20.89
C PRO A 8 12.14 -12.11 -20.40
N THR A 9 12.73 -11.31 -19.50
CA THR A 9 14.06 -11.53 -18.93
C THR A 9 14.05 -12.56 -17.79
N ALA A 10 12.89 -12.89 -17.20
CA ALA A 10 12.80 -13.71 -15.99
C ALA A 10 12.73 -15.24 -16.23
N LEU A 11 12.49 -15.70 -17.46
CA LEU A 11 12.12 -17.09 -17.77
C LEU A 11 13.26 -18.00 -18.27
N SER A 12 14.51 -17.53 -18.36
CA SER A 12 15.65 -18.41 -18.70
C SER A 12 16.40 -18.85 -17.44
N ALA A 13 16.10 -20.05 -16.93
CA ALA A 13 16.80 -20.63 -15.78
C ALA A 13 18.26 -21.07 -16.09
N ALA A 14 18.64 -21.10 -17.37
CA ALA A 14 19.97 -21.54 -17.83
C ALA A 14 20.91 -20.38 -18.24
N ASP A 15 20.37 -19.18 -18.46
CA ASP A 15 21.16 -17.98 -18.70
C ASP A 15 20.88 -17.00 -17.56
N THR A 16 21.90 -16.67 -16.76
CA THR A 16 21.84 -15.45 -15.94
C THR A 16 21.37 -14.32 -16.84
N PRO A 17 20.21 -13.69 -16.59
CA PRO A 17 19.65 -12.72 -17.50
C PRO A 17 20.65 -11.57 -17.68
N LYS A 18 21.27 -11.51 -18.87
CA LYS A 18 22.29 -10.51 -19.24
C LYS A 18 21.76 -9.07 -19.17
N ASN A 19 20.44 -8.91 -19.10
CA ASN A 19 19.73 -7.63 -18.98
C ASN A 19 18.90 -7.53 -17.68
N SER A 20 19.37 -8.07 -16.57
CA SER A 20 18.77 -7.81 -15.25
C SER A 20 19.06 -6.37 -14.82
N SER A 21 18.19 -5.43 -15.23
CA SER A 21 18.30 -4.03 -14.80
C SER A 21 17.69 -3.84 -13.42
N ILE A 22 18.47 -3.30 -12.48
CA ILE A 22 17.93 -2.81 -11.20
C ILE A 22 17.14 -1.53 -11.51
N ILE A 23 15.82 -1.60 -11.37
CA ILE A 23 14.92 -0.47 -11.55
C ILE A 23 14.45 -0.04 -10.16
N VAL A 24 14.47 1.27 -9.90
CA VAL A 24 13.85 1.82 -8.70
C VAL A 24 12.33 1.65 -8.84
N PHE A 25 11.73 0.95 -7.88
CA PHE A 25 10.29 0.74 -7.89
C PHE A 25 9.54 2.07 -7.81
N ASP A 26 8.61 2.26 -8.75
CA ASP A 26 7.60 3.31 -8.71
C ASP A 26 6.21 2.65 -8.60
N CYS A 27 5.36 3.23 -7.75
CA CYS A 27 4.01 2.76 -7.45
C CYS A 27 3.09 2.73 -8.68
N THR A 28 3.43 3.44 -9.76
CA THR A 28 2.72 3.40 -11.05
C THR A 28 2.68 2.01 -11.67
N ARG A 29 3.64 1.14 -11.34
CA ARG A 29 3.77 -0.23 -11.85
C ARG A 29 3.33 -1.28 -10.84
N ALA A 30 2.63 -0.89 -9.77
CA ALA A 30 2.26 -1.80 -8.69
C ALA A 30 1.39 -2.98 -9.17
N ASP A 31 0.53 -2.75 -10.15
CA ASP A 31 -0.40 -3.76 -10.69
C ASP A 31 0.30 -4.79 -11.60
N ASP A 32 1.51 -4.50 -12.06
CA ASP A 32 2.32 -5.39 -12.90
C ASP A 32 3.17 -6.38 -12.08
N ILE A 33 3.09 -6.33 -10.74
CA ILE A 33 3.93 -7.15 -9.86
C ILE A 33 3.18 -8.40 -9.42
N ASP A 34 3.73 -9.57 -9.73
CA ASP A 34 3.14 -10.86 -9.32
C ASP A 34 3.67 -11.33 -7.96
N LEU A 35 4.90 -10.95 -7.60
CA LEU A 35 5.54 -11.38 -6.35
C LEU A 35 6.52 -10.32 -5.84
N VAL A 36 6.57 -10.14 -4.52
CA VAL A 36 7.60 -9.33 -3.86
C VAL A 36 8.46 -10.22 -2.97
N VAL A 37 9.78 -10.13 -3.17
CA VAL A 37 10.79 -10.73 -2.29
C VAL A 37 11.43 -9.62 -1.46
N CYS A 38 11.17 -9.66 -0.15
CA CYS A 38 11.74 -8.76 0.84
C CYS A 38 13.05 -9.35 1.39
N LEU A 39 14.15 -8.64 1.17
CA LEU A 39 15.47 -8.96 1.71
C LEU A 39 15.82 -7.87 2.73
N GLY A 40 15.68 -8.17 4.02
CA GLY A 40 15.88 -7.16 5.07
C GLY A 40 15.30 -7.58 6.40
N GLY A 41 14.66 -6.64 7.10
CA GLY A 41 13.95 -6.90 8.36
C GLY A 41 12.53 -6.35 8.34
N ASP A 42 11.94 -6.20 9.51
CA ASP A 42 10.56 -5.73 9.67
C ASP A 42 10.33 -4.34 9.07
N GLY A 43 11.31 -3.42 9.22
CA GLY A 43 11.23 -2.08 8.62
C GLY A 43 11.14 -2.11 7.09
N THR A 44 11.85 -3.03 6.43
CA THR A 44 11.78 -3.23 4.98
C THR A 44 10.40 -3.75 4.57
N LEU A 45 9.85 -4.67 5.35
CA LEU A 45 8.51 -5.22 5.09
C LEU A 45 7.40 -4.17 5.30
N LEU A 46 7.53 -3.33 6.32
CA LEU A 46 6.64 -2.18 6.51
C LEU A 46 6.76 -1.15 5.37
N LYS A 47 7.98 -0.92 4.87
CA LYS A 47 8.21 -0.04 3.73
C LYS A 47 7.51 -0.54 2.47
N ILE A 48 7.53 -1.85 2.20
CA ILE A 48 6.74 -2.48 1.13
C ILE A 48 5.24 -2.18 1.31
N GLY A 49 4.72 -2.27 2.54
CA GLY A 49 3.33 -1.90 2.83
C GLY A 49 2.98 -0.47 2.41
N SER A 50 3.92 0.47 2.53
CA SER A 50 3.73 1.85 2.05
C SER A 50 3.86 2.02 0.53
N MET A 51 4.56 1.12 -0.16
CA MET A 51 4.74 1.15 -1.61
C MET A 51 3.48 0.68 -2.35
N PHE A 52 2.70 -0.19 -1.72
CA PHE A 52 1.51 -0.81 -2.29
C PHE A 52 0.24 -0.39 -1.53
N GLN A 53 -0.32 0.79 -1.84
CA GLN A 53 -1.45 1.34 -1.08
C GLN A 53 -2.79 0.63 -1.35
N ARG A 54 -2.94 -0.04 -2.50
CA ARG A 54 -4.17 -0.75 -2.90
C ARG A 54 -4.01 -2.26 -2.76
N VAL A 55 -3.69 -2.96 -3.83
CA VAL A 55 -3.43 -4.41 -3.81
C VAL A 55 -1.96 -4.63 -3.47
N VAL A 56 -1.69 -5.58 -2.57
CA VAL A 56 -0.33 -6.01 -2.25
C VAL A 56 -0.15 -7.40 -2.86
N PRO A 57 0.81 -7.60 -3.78
CA PRO A 57 1.12 -8.93 -4.27
C PRO A 57 1.62 -9.82 -3.11
N PRO A 58 1.62 -11.16 -3.26
CA PRO A 58 2.25 -12.05 -2.30
C PRO A 58 3.67 -11.57 -1.92
N VAL A 59 3.98 -11.58 -0.62
CA VAL A 59 5.29 -11.13 -0.11
C VAL A 59 6.00 -12.27 0.59
N ILE A 60 7.18 -12.63 0.09
CA ILE A 60 8.11 -13.54 0.78
C ILE A 60 9.15 -12.68 1.47
N ALA A 61 9.27 -12.79 2.79
CA ALA A 61 10.15 -11.95 3.58
C ALA A 61 11.23 -12.76 4.29
N PHE A 62 12.48 -12.53 3.86
CA PHE A 62 13.69 -13.10 4.43
C PHE A 62 14.33 -12.13 5.42
N CYS A 63 14.51 -12.59 6.64
CA CYS A 63 15.32 -11.92 7.66
C CYS A 63 16.80 -12.08 7.35
N LEU A 64 17.49 -10.94 7.22
CA LEU A 64 18.95 -10.88 7.05
C LEU A 64 19.69 -10.54 8.36
N GLY A 65 18.97 -10.35 9.47
CA GLY A 65 19.52 -9.88 10.75
C GLY A 65 19.22 -10.79 11.94
N THR A 66 19.28 -10.21 13.14
CA THR A 66 19.28 -10.95 14.43
C THR A 66 17.90 -11.29 15.00
N LEU A 67 16.84 -10.53 14.69
CA LEU A 67 15.46 -10.84 15.10
C LEU A 67 14.45 -10.24 14.11
N GLY A 68 13.48 -11.03 13.66
CA GLY A 68 12.39 -10.57 12.80
C GLY A 68 11.06 -11.13 13.24
N PHE A 69 10.15 -10.23 13.59
CA PHE A 69 8.81 -10.58 14.05
C PHE A 69 7.84 -10.74 12.87
N LEU A 70 8.02 -9.95 11.81
CA LEU A 70 7.13 -9.93 10.65
C LEU A 70 7.69 -10.72 9.48
N ALA A 71 9.01 -10.82 9.36
CA ALA A 71 9.69 -11.61 8.32
C ALA A 71 10.02 -13.02 8.86
N PRO A 72 9.26 -14.06 8.48
CA PRO A 72 9.33 -15.36 9.15
C PRO A 72 10.48 -16.26 8.64
N PHE A 73 11.07 -15.94 7.50
CA PHE A 73 12.02 -16.83 6.83
C PHE A 73 13.46 -16.44 7.12
N SER A 74 14.29 -17.41 7.50
CA SER A 74 15.74 -17.24 7.48
C SER A 74 16.24 -17.24 6.03
N PHE A 75 17.18 -16.35 5.72
CA PHE A 75 17.81 -16.33 4.40
C PHE A 75 18.62 -17.59 4.10
N THR A 76 19.08 -18.34 5.11
CA THR A 76 19.82 -19.60 4.89
C THR A 76 19.03 -20.65 4.10
N SER A 77 17.70 -20.56 4.07
CA SER A 77 16.81 -21.49 3.37
C SER A 77 16.14 -20.87 2.14
N PHE A 78 16.70 -19.78 1.59
CA PHE A 78 16.04 -19.00 0.55
C PHE A 78 15.72 -19.80 -0.72
N GLU A 79 16.62 -20.67 -1.18
CA GLU A 79 16.43 -21.46 -2.41
C GLU A 79 15.20 -22.35 -2.33
N SER A 80 15.07 -23.12 -1.24
CA SER A 80 13.94 -24.03 -1.03
C SER A 80 12.62 -23.27 -0.92
N ILE A 81 12.61 -22.17 -0.17
CA ILE A 81 11.41 -21.34 0.04
C ILE A 81 10.97 -20.68 -1.27
N LEU A 82 11.91 -20.12 -2.02
CA LEU A 82 11.62 -19.47 -3.29
C LEU A 82 11.13 -20.48 -4.33
N LYS A 83 11.80 -21.65 -4.41
CA LYS A 83 11.36 -22.74 -5.28
C LYS A 83 9.93 -23.19 -4.95
N HIS A 84 9.63 -23.41 -3.68
CA HIS A 84 8.29 -23.81 -3.24
C HIS A 84 7.23 -22.74 -3.55
N ALA A 85 7.57 -21.46 -3.43
CA ALA A 85 6.62 -20.39 -3.73
C ALA A 85 6.36 -20.18 -5.22
N ILE A 86 7.35 -20.48 -6.09
CA ILE A 86 7.23 -20.33 -7.54
C ILE A 86 6.59 -21.56 -8.18
N GLU A 87 7.04 -22.77 -7.81
CA GLU A 87 6.62 -24.04 -8.43
C GLU A 87 5.42 -24.67 -7.74
N GLY A 88 5.21 -24.36 -6.45
CA GLY A 88 4.18 -24.96 -5.62
C GLY A 88 2.95 -24.06 -5.42
N SER A 89 2.05 -24.52 -4.56
CA SER A 89 0.92 -23.74 -4.06
C SER A 89 1.24 -23.24 -2.64
N PRO A 90 1.85 -22.06 -2.48
CA PRO A 90 2.21 -21.56 -1.16
C PRO A 90 0.96 -21.18 -0.36
N ASN A 91 1.00 -21.45 0.95
CA ASN A 91 -0.01 -20.93 1.86
C ASN A 91 0.31 -19.46 2.16
N CYS A 92 -0.66 -18.57 1.97
CA CYS A 92 -0.52 -17.14 2.25
C CYS A 92 -1.13 -16.78 3.61
N LEU A 93 -0.40 -15.99 4.40
CA LEU A 93 -0.95 -15.33 5.57
C LEU A 93 -1.50 -13.96 5.16
N MET A 94 -2.81 -13.78 5.29
CA MET A 94 -3.46 -12.49 5.03
C MET A 94 -3.31 -11.59 6.25
N ARG A 95 -2.64 -10.44 6.07
CA ARG A 95 -2.45 -9.44 7.14
C ARG A 95 -3.39 -8.27 6.92
N MET A 96 -4.15 -7.92 7.96
CA MET A 96 -5.02 -6.74 7.93
C MET A 96 -4.20 -5.44 7.84
N ARG A 97 -4.77 -4.43 7.19
CA ARG A 97 -4.25 -3.06 7.16
C ARG A 97 -5.33 -2.09 7.58
N LEU A 98 -4.99 -1.16 8.46
CA LEU A 98 -5.87 -0.09 8.85
C LEU A 98 -5.87 0.99 7.77
N CYS A 99 -7.06 1.42 7.36
CA CYS A 99 -7.24 2.61 6.53
C CYS A 99 -7.42 3.82 7.46
N CYS A 100 -6.70 4.90 7.20
CA CYS A 100 -6.76 6.12 8.01
C CYS A 100 -6.90 7.35 7.09
N HIS A 101 -7.82 8.24 7.45
CA HIS A 101 -8.06 9.50 6.75
C HIS A 101 -7.79 10.68 7.69
N VAL A 102 -6.93 11.61 7.29
CA VAL A 102 -6.61 12.81 8.06
C VAL A 102 -7.51 13.95 7.61
N VAL A 103 -8.43 14.38 8.47
CA VAL A 103 -9.31 15.54 8.23
C VAL A 103 -8.73 16.76 8.94
N ARG A 104 -8.56 17.86 8.22
CA ARG A 104 -8.14 19.15 8.81
C ARG A 104 -9.32 20.11 8.76
N SER A 105 -9.66 20.69 9.91
CA SER A 105 -10.64 21.78 9.98
C SER A 105 -9.99 23.06 9.48
N VAL A 106 -10.62 23.73 8.50
CA VAL A 106 -10.25 25.09 8.11
C VAL A 106 -11.14 26.03 8.94
N PRO A 107 -10.57 26.91 9.79
CA PRO A 107 -11.37 27.91 10.47
C PRO A 107 -12.06 28.79 9.42
N GLN A 108 -13.39 28.87 9.44
CA GLN A 108 -14.08 29.95 8.72
C GLN A 108 -13.75 31.25 9.45
N GLU A 109 -12.98 32.14 8.82
CA GLU A 109 -12.97 33.54 9.22
C GLU A 109 -14.36 34.11 8.97
N SER A 110 -15.21 34.12 10.01
CA SER A 110 -16.41 34.92 10.01
C SER A 110 -15.99 36.39 10.11
N SER A 111 -15.82 37.05 8.96
CA SER A 111 -15.77 38.51 8.90
C SER A 111 -17.16 39.06 9.26
N VAL A 112 -17.46 39.11 10.56
CA VAL A 112 -18.59 39.86 11.09
C VAL A 112 -18.20 41.33 11.05
N VAL A 113 -18.38 41.98 9.89
CA VAL A 113 -18.59 43.42 9.86
C VAL A 113 -20.09 43.63 10.07
N GLY A 114 -20.52 43.61 11.33
CA GLY A 114 -21.88 43.99 11.71
C GLY A 114 -22.00 45.50 11.72
N SER A 115 -22.79 46.06 10.82
CA SER A 115 -23.39 47.39 11.01
C SER A 115 -24.49 47.32 12.09
N PRO A 116 -24.71 48.36 12.91
CA PRO A 116 -25.49 48.24 14.15
C PRO A 116 -27.01 48.05 14.02
N ASP A 117 -27.59 48.00 12.81
CA ASP A 117 -29.03 48.26 12.64
C ASP A 117 -29.87 47.14 11.97
N ASP A 118 -29.35 45.92 11.82
CA ASP A 118 -30.13 44.82 11.21
C ASP A 118 -30.84 43.92 12.27
N PRO A 119 -32.17 43.69 12.16
CA PRO A 119 -32.89 42.74 13.01
C PRO A 119 -32.53 41.29 12.66
N PRO A 120 -32.68 40.33 13.60
CA PRO A 120 -32.29 38.93 13.38
C PRO A 120 -33.25 38.27 12.39
N SER A 121 -32.96 38.41 11.10
CA SER A 121 -33.64 37.66 10.05
C SER A 121 -33.01 36.26 9.95
N SER A 122 -33.87 35.27 10.15
CA SER A 122 -33.72 33.84 9.84
C SER A 122 -32.34 33.40 9.34
N ILE A 123 -31.65 32.60 10.15
CA ILE A 123 -30.52 31.78 9.72
C ILE A 123 -31.04 30.77 8.69
N SER A 124 -31.18 31.19 7.43
CA SER A 124 -31.26 30.26 6.30
C SER A 124 -29.84 29.77 6.04
N ALA A 125 -29.47 28.69 6.71
CA ALA A 125 -28.27 27.94 6.38
C ALA A 125 -28.43 27.37 4.96
N SER A 126 -28.08 28.16 3.94
CA SER A 126 -27.93 27.69 2.58
C SER A 126 -26.75 26.72 2.56
N ARG A 127 -27.07 25.43 2.72
CA ARG A 127 -26.19 24.32 2.39
C ARG A 127 -25.84 24.42 0.91
N SER A 128 -24.67 24.97 0.60
CA SER A 128 -23.99 24.67 -0.66
C SER A 128 -23.35 23.30 -0.53
N ILE A 129 -24.16 22.27 -0.82
CA ILE A 129 -23.66 20.92 -1.09
C ILE A 129 -23.03 20.98 -2.48
N SER A 130 -21.70 21.02 -2.54
CA SER A 130 -20.96 20.63 -3.75
C SER A 130 -20.94 19.09 -3.86
N PRO A 131 -20.86 18.55 -5.09
CA PRO A 131 -21.53 17.32 -5.47
C PRO A 131 -20.62 16.11 -5.29
N ASP A 132 -20.54 15.55 -4.08
CA ASP A 132 -19.94 14.21 -3.86
C ASP A 132 -20.69 13.46 -2.73
N THR A 133 -22.02 13.47 -2.79
CA THR A 133 -22.87 12.47 -2.07
C THR A 133 -22.67 11.14 -2.83
N GLU A 134 -22.32 9.99 -2.25
CA GLU A 134 -22.95 9.25 -1.16
C GLU A 134 -22.10 7.99 -0.86
N TYR A 135 -22.04 7.51 0.40
CA TYR A 135 -22.38 6.12 0.76
C TYR A 135 -22.75 6.09 2.25
N HIS A 136 -24.02 5.88 2.55
CA HIS A 136 -24.49 5.50 3.88
C HIS A 136 -24.21 4.01 4.12
N VAL A 137 -23.59 3.67 5.25
CA VAL A 137 -23.69 2.31 5.81
C VAL A 137 -24.58 2.42 7.05
N GLY A 138 -25.86 2.08 6.85
CA GLY A 138 -26.78 1.82 7.95
C GLY A 138 -26.52 0.42 8.50
N TYR A 139 -26.33 0.32 9.81
CA TYR A 139 -26.40 -0.96 10.52
C TYR A 139 -27.84 -1.15 11.02
N GLY A 140 -28.46 -2.24 10.58
CA GLY A 140 -29.69 -2.80 11.17
C GLY A 140 -29.38 -3.78 12.30
#